data_AF-A0A0R2HUB5-F1
#
_entry.id   AF-A0A0R2HUB5-F1
#
_cell.length_a   1.000
_cell.length_b   1.000
_cell.length_c   1.000
_cell.angle_alpha   90.00
_cell.angle_beta   90.00
_cell.angle_gamma   90.00
#
_symmetry.space_group_name_H-M   'P 1'
#
loop_
_entity.id
_entity.type
_entity.pdbx_description
1 polymer ?
#
loop_
_entity_poly.entity_id
_entity_poly.type
_entity_poly.pdbx_seq_one_letter_code
_entity_poly.pdbx_strand_id
1 'polypeptide(L)'
;MVLIGDDYPVKWKNLPLDAAVDSWGMYTRECTSFVANRLSVVNKFNITRPPSNWNANVWGQNAQNLGYQVDKNPTIGSVAWWNAGFHVAWVADVKNGLVLIEEYNNPAYSGNYNNRWINAGAVDGYIHFKDLPNVPEAPKLPPKNPAQAISKGINYETHVSKVGWMNNVKDGALSGSTGYKLPVEAIRIIGRLSNGSVEYRAHVSTIGWMPWVKSGQVAGTTGQSKAVEAIQARLTGDAVNYYNLEYQAHVAENGWLSWVKDGQTAGTTGQKKSLQAIKMKLVRKPIVQGTSKPVAKGLAYRMHLAKEGWLGYVTNNQMAGTTGLSIEGQCIEVYVDGKKENVKIDAHVAEKGWIENVGGTVGKQLSLQAVKISLKNGLEKQYNISYQVHVAEKGWMAWVENGAVAGTTGQKLAIQAIKIKLIAK
;
A
#
# COMPACT_ATOMS: atom_id res chain seq x y z
N MET A 1 -28.16 -13.19 8.62
CA MET A 1 -28.79 -13.24 7.27
C MET A 1 -29.62 -11.96 7.07
N VAL A 2 -30.11 -11.65 5.86
CA VAL A 2 -31.05 -10.52 5.63
C VAL A 2 -32.47 -10.95 5.99
N LEU A 3 -33.27 -10.05 6.59
CA LEU A 3 -34.71 -10.23 6.84
C LEU A 3 -35.43 -10.76 5.59
N ILE A 4 -36.21 -11.83 5.72
CA ILE A 4 -36.97 -12.37 4.58
C ILE A 4 -38.25 -11.58 4.37
N GLY A 5 -38.89 -11.15 5.47
CA GLY A 5 -40.15 -10.43 5.40
C GLY A 5 -41.34 -11.39 5.26
N ASP A 6 -42.51 -10.81 5.07
CA ASP A 6 -43.78 -11.55 5.08
C ASP A 6 -44.05 -12.32 3.77
N ASP A 7 -43.43 -13.48 3.65
CA ASP A 7 -43.57 -14.44 2.54
C ASP A 7 -44.72 -15.43 2.72
N TYR A 8 -45.60 -15.18 3.70
CA TYR A 8 -46.71 -16.08 4.00
C TYR A 8 -47.64 -16.19 2.78
N PRO A 9 -48.11 -17.41 2.39
CA PRO A 9 -48.80 -17.61 1.12
C PRO A 9 -50.03 -16.72 0.96
N VAL A 10 -50.10 -15.99 -0.16
CA VAL A 10 -51.16 -15.00 -0.44
C VAL A 10 -52.57 -15.58 -0.29
N LYS A 11 -52.76 -16.85 -0.65
CA LYS A 11 -54.03 -17.59 -0.49
C LYS A 11 -54.55 -17.67 0.96
N TRP A 12 -53.68 -17.51 1.95
CA TRP A 12 -54.02 -17.55 3.38
C TRP A 12 -53.79 -16.21 4.07
N LYS A 13 -52.81 -15.44 3.62
CA LYS A 13 -52.41 -14.15 4.17
C LYS A 13 -53.55 -13.13 4.27
N ASN A 14 -54.46 -13.14 3.29
CA ASN A 14 -55.57 -12.18 3.22
C ASN A 14 -56.89 -12.70 3.81
N LEU A 15 -56.91 -13.92 4.36
CA LEU A 15 -58.09 -14.45 5.04
C LEU A 15 -58.22 -13.83 6.45
N PRO A 16 -59.42 -13.81 7.04
CA PRO A 16 -59.55 -13.57 8.48
C PRO A 16 -58.67 -14.55 9.28
N LEU A 17 -58.23 -14.14 10.48
CA LEU A 17 -57.51 -15.02 11.40
C LEU A 17 -58.33 -16.30 11.64
N ASP A 18 -57.67 -17.46 11.66
CA ASP A 18 -58.27 -18.79 11.86
C ASP A 18 -59.33 -19.24 10.83
N ALA A 19 -59.48 -18.52 9.71
CA ALA A 19 -60.52 -18.82 8.73
C ALA A 19 -60.31 -20.14 7.97
N ALA A 20 -59.09 -20.69 7.96
CA ALA A 20 -58.76 -21.93 7.28
C ALA A 20 -57.68 -22.71 8.03
N VAL A 21 -57.49 -23.96 7.60
CA VAL A 21 -56.35 -24.79 7.99
C VAL A 21 -55.40 -24.88 6.80
N ASP A 22 -54.12 -24.60 7.02
CA ASP A 22 -53.09 -24.60 5.98
C ASP A 22 -52.61 -26.02 5.61
N SER A 23 -51.65 -26.11 4.67
CA SER A 23 -51.10 -27.40 4.23
C SER A 23 -50.26 -28.14 5.29
N TRP A 24 -49.87 -27.46 6.38
CA TRP A 24 -49.15 -28.06 7.51
C TRP A 24 -50.13 -28.44 8.65
N GLY A 25 -51.43 -28.28 8.43
CA GLY A 25 -52.46 -28.63 9.40
C GLY A 25 -52.60 -27.62 10.55
N MET A 26 -52.22 -26.36 10.33
CA MET A 26 -52.27 -25.27 11.31
C MET A 26 -53.30 -24.22 10.90
N TYR A 27 -53.94 -23.57 11.87
CA TYR A 27 -54.85 -22.48 11.58
C TYR A 27 -54.11 -21.32 10.93
N THR A 28 -54.68 -20.80 9.84
CA THR A 28 -54.01 -19.79 9.03
C THR A 28 -53.82 -18.49 9.78
N ARG A 29 -52.67 -17.84 9.55
CA ARG A 29 -52.23 -16.58 10.19
C ARG A 29 -51.88 -16.70 11.68
N GLU A 30 -51.80 -17.92 12.22
CA GLU A 30 -51.20 -18.15 13.54
C GLU A 30 -49.67 -18.20 13.48
N CYS A 31 -49.03 -17.97 14.64
CA CYS A 31 -47.57 -18.02 14.77
C CYS A 31 -46.99 -19.38 14.33
N THR A 32 -47.69 -20.46 14.67
CA THR A 32 -47.34 -21.84 14.31
C THR A 32 -47.37 -22.03 12.80
N SER A 33 -48.45 -21.61 12.14
CA SER A 33 -48.63 -21.69 10.70
C SER A 33 -47.57 -20.90 9.94
N PHE A 34 -47.25 -19.70 10.40
CA PHE A 34 -46.18 -18.90 9.82
C PHE A 34 -44.80 -19.56 9.95
N VAL A 35 -44.46 -20.09 11.14
CA VAL A 35 -43.19 -20.79 11.33
C VAL A 35 -43.12 -22.06 10.47
N ALA A 36 -44.22 -22.80 10.32
CA ALA A 36 -44.29 -23.96 9.43
C ALA A 36 -44.03 -23.58 7.96
N ASN A 37 -44.60 -22.46 7.50
CA ASN A 37 -44.25 -21.89 6.20
C ASN A 37 -42.76 -21.59 6.08
N ARG A 38 -42.18 -20.96 7.10
CA ARG A 38 -40.77 -20.57 7.09
C ARG A 38 -39.85 -21.77 7.03
N LEU A 39 -40.11 -22.79 7.84
CA LEU A 39 -39.37 -24.06 7.80
C LEU A 39 -39.47 -24.73 6.42
N SER A 40 -40.66 -24.73 5.81
CA SER A 40 -40.86 -25.31 4.48
C SER A 40 -40.10 -24.56 3.39
N VAL A 41 -40.32 -23.25 3.29
CA VAL A 41 -39.83 -22.42 2.19
C VAL A 41 -38.33 -22.18 2.31
N VAL A 42 -37.84 -21.91 3.52
CA VAL A 42 -36.47 -21.47 3.77
C VAL A 42 -35.58 -22.64 4.17
N ASN A 43 -35.93 -23.35 5.25
CA ASN A 43 -35.12 -24.47 5.75
C ASN A 43 -35.23 -25.73 4.88
N LYS A 44 -36.17 -25.76 3.92
CA LYS A 44 -36.49 -26.95 3.12
C LYS A 44 -36.84 -28.13 4.04
N PHE A 45 -37.69 -27.87 5.04
CA PHE A 45 -38.17 -28.82 6.04
C PHE A 45 -39.68 -28.69 6.22
N ASN A 46 -40.43 -29.75 5.90
CA ASN A 46 -41.86 -29.81 6.18
C ASN A 46 -42.07 -30.47 7.54
N ILE A 47 -42.61 -29.71 8.48
CA ILE A 47 -43.00 -30.26 9.78
C ILE A 47 -44.13 -31.29 9.58
N THR A 48 -43.93 -32.49 10.13
CA THR A 48 -44.92 -33.56 10.06
C THR A 48 -45.63 -33.68 11.40
N ARG A 49 -46.96 -33.62 11.39
CA ARG A 49 -47.79 -33.67 12.59
C ARG A 49 -48.35 -35.08 12.83
N PRO A 50 -47.89 -35.85 13.83
CA PRO A 50 -48.68 -36.97 14.34
C PRO A 50 -49.97 -36.41 15.02
N PRO A 51 -51.01 -37.22 15.27
CA PRO A 51 -52.37 -36.76 15.62
C PRO A 51 -52.53 -36.09 17.02
N SER A 52 -51.48 -35.56 17.63
CA SER A 52 -51.51 -34.85 18.92
C SER A 52 -51.61 -33.32 18.80
N ASN A 53 -51.75 -32.63 19.94
CA ASN A 53 -51.81 -31.17 20.08
C ASN A 53 -50.47 -30.51 19.68
N TRP A 54 -50.51 -29.53 18.76
CA TRP A 54 -49.35 -28.75 18.30
C TRP A 54 -49.56 -27.24 18.43
N ASN A 55 -50.26 -26.82 19.50
CA ASN A 55 -50.24 -25.43 19.92
C ASN A 55 -48.81 -24.98 20.25
N ALA A 56 -48.51 -23.69 20.06
CA ALA A 56 -47.16 -23.17 20.23
C ALA A 56 -46.53 -23.52 21.59
N ASN A 57 -47.31 -23.57 22.67
CA ASN A 57 -46.82 -23.90 24.01
C ASN A 57 -46.24 -25.32 24.13
N VAL A 58 -46.61 -26.27 23.28
CA VAL A 58 -46.13 -27.68 23.36
C VAL A 58 -45.10 -28.03 22.29
N TRP A 59 -44.73 -27.09 21.40
CA TRP A 59 -43.82 -27.36 20.29
C TRP A 59 -42.46 -27.91 20.74
N GLY A 60 -41.84 -27.31 21.76
CA GLY A 60 -40.54 -27.77 22.25
C GLY A 60 -40.61 -29.21 22.77
N GLN A 61 -41.60 -29.53 23.60
CA GLN A 61 -41.77 -30.88 24.14
C GLN A 61 -42.06 -31.91 23.03
N ASN A 62 -42.92 -31.56 22.07
CA ASN A 62 -43.22 -32.42 20.94
C ASN A 62 -41.99 -32.67 20.06
N ALA A 63 -41.18 -31.64 19.82
CA ALA A 63 -39.94 -31.75 19.06
C ALA A 63 -38.94 -32.68 19.76
N GLN A 64 -38.78 -32.55 21.08
CA GLN A 64 -37.96 -33.47 21.89
C GLN A 64 -38.46 -34.92 21.79
N ASN A 65 -39.77 -35.15 21.89
CA ASN A 65 -40.36 -36.49 21.77
C ASN A 65 -40.14 -37.11 20.37
N LEU A 66 -39.97 -36.29 19.35
CA LEU A 66 -39.62 -36.71 17.98
C LEU A 66 -38.11 -36.80 17.74
N GLY A 67 -37.28 -36.57 18.77
CA GLY A 67 -35.83 -36.68 18.70
C GLY A 67 -35.10 -35.44 18.18
N TYR A 68 -35.80 -34.30 18.02
CA TYR A 68 -35.15 -33.03 17.67
C TYR A 68 -34.50 -32.40 18.91
N GLN A 69 -33.36 -31.75 18.70
CA GLN A 69 -32.68 -31.00 19.74
C GLN A 69 -33.49 -29.76 20.12
N VAL A 70 -33.64 -29.54 21.42
CA VAL A 70 -34.20 -28.32 22.00
C VAL A 70 -33.30 -27.86 23.14
N ASP A 71 -32.68 -26.69 22.99
CA ASP A 71 -31.75 -26.15 23.97
C ASP A 71 -31.81 -24.61 24.06
N LYS A 72 -30.79 -23.96 24.62
CA LYS A 72 -30.69 -22.49 24.75
C LYS A 72 -29.73 -21.85 23.73
N ASN A 73 -29.30 -22.57 22.69
CA ASN A 73 -28.29 -22.14 21.73
C ASN A 73 -28.97 -21.73 20.41
N PRO A 74 -29.24 -20.44 20.18
CA PRO A 74 -29.87 -20.01 18.94
C PRO A 74 -28.94 -20.22 17.73
N THR A 75 -29.51 -20.73 16.66
CA THR A 75 -28.89 -20.82 15.33
C THR A 75 -29.84 -20.23 14.28
N ILE A 76 -29.29 -19.73 13.17
CA ILE A 76 -30.12 -19.22 12.07
C ILE A 76 -30.97 -20.36 11.53
N GLY A 77 -32.28 -20.14 11.38
CA GLY A 77 -33.21 -21.16 10.92
C GLY A 77 -33.84 -22.00 12.04
N SER A 78 -33.36 -21.93 13.27
CA SER A 78 -34.02 -22.56 14.42
C SER A 78 -35.34 -21.85 14.77
N VAL A 79 -36.16 -22.46 15.63
CA VAL A 79 -37.43 -21.89 16.10
C VAL A 79 -37.29 -21.46 17.55
N ALA A 80 -37.44 -20.16 17.82
CA ALA A 80 -37.59 -19.62 19.17
C ALA A 80 -38.95 -20.02 19.75
N TRP A 81 -38.96 -20.58 20.96
CA TRP A 81 -40.16 -21.16 21.58
C TRP A 81 -40.41 -20.60 22.98
N TRP A 82 -41.65 -20.19 23.23
CA TRP A 82 -42.18 -19.82 24.54
C TRP A 82 -43.33 -20.76 24.90
N ASN A 83 -43.11 -21.55 25.95
CA ASN A 83 -44.11 -22.46 26.51
C ASN A 83 -45.23 -21.65 27.18
N ALA A 84 -44.92 -20.91 28.25
CA ALA A 84 -45.93 -20.14 29.00
C ALA A 84 -46.52 -18.99 28.17
N GLY A 85 -45.76 -18.48 27.18
CA GLY A 85 -46.19 -17.41 26.28
C GLY A 85 -47.05 -17.87 25.11
N PHE A 86 -47.26 -19.19 24.91
CA PHE A 86 -47.99 -19.76 23.78
C PHE A 86 -47.52 -19.20 22.43
N HIS A 87 -46.20 -19.16 22.22
CA HIS A 87 -45.65 -18.49 21.05
C HIS A 87 -44.44 -19.20 20.43
N VAL A 88 -44.31 -19.10 19.12
CA VAL A 88 -43.15 -19.54 18.35
C VAL A 88 -42.78 -18.52 17.29
N ALA A 89 -41.49 -18.37 17.04
CA ALA A 89 -40.95 -17.48 16.02
C ALA A 89 -39.74 -18.10 15.31
N TRP A 90 -39.48 -17.69 14.07
CA TRP A 90 -38.34 -18.22 13.31
C TRP A 90 -37.11 -17.33 13.48
N VAL A 91 -35.93 -17.93 13.68
CA VAL A 91 -34.68 -17.20 13.92
C VAL A 91 -34.03 -16.77 12.61
N ALA A 92 -34.04 -15.47 12.32
CA ALA A 92 -33.48 -14.89 11.11
C ALA A 92 -31.99 -14.50 11.23
N ASP A 93 -31.53 -14.14 12.42
CA ASP A 93 -30.13 -13.78 12.66
C ASP A 93 -29.75 -13.95 14.14
N VAL A 94 -28.47 -14.20 14.41
CA VAL A 94 -27.91 -14.32 15.76
C VAL A 94 -26.64 -13.48 15.83
N LYS A 95 -26.58 -12.49 16.71
CA LYS A 95 -25.37 -11.67 16.91
C LYS A 95 -25.30 -11.10 18.32
N ASN A 96 -24.11 -11.12 18.93
CA ASN A 96 -23.83 -10.45 20.20
C ASN A 96 -24.83 -10.77 21.33
N GLY A 97 -25.26 -12.03 21.47
CA GLY A 97 -26.24 -12.45 22.49
C GLY A 97 -27.70 -12.06 22.21
N LEU A 98 -27.96 -11.44 21.06
CA LEU A 98 -29.29 -11.10 20.58
C LEU A 98 -29.70 -12.01 19.42
N VAL A 99 -31.02 -12.19 19.28
CA VAL A 99 -31.63 -13.00 18.23
C VAL A 99 -32.67 -12.15 17.50
N LEU A 100 -32.55 -12.05 16.18
CA LEU A 100 -33.58 -11.47 15.32
C LEU A 100 -34.58 -12.56 15.01
N ILE A 101 -35.84 -12.33 15.38
CA ILE A 101 -36.94 -13.23 15.10
C ILE A 101 -37.88 -12.61 14.07
N GLU A 102 -38.43 -13.47 13.21
CA GLU A 102 -39.59 -13.19 12.37
C GLU A 102 -40.78 -13.98 12.91
N GLU A 103 -41.94 -13.34 13.04
CA GLU A 103 -43.11 -13.91 13.72
C GLU A 103 -44.43 -13.40 13.14
N TYR A 104 -45.51 -14.13 13.41
CA TYR A 104 -46.89 -13.63 13.28
C TYR A 104 -47.49 -13.47 14.69
N ASN A 105 -48.54 -12.68 14.85
CA ASN A 105 -49.26 -12.52 16.13
C ASN A 105 -48.47 -11.80 17.22
N ASN A 106 -47.73 -10.76 16.85
CA ASN A 106 -47.18 -9.80 17.81
C ASN A 106 -47.51 -8.36 17.39
N PRO A 107 -48.53 -7.70 17.99
CA PRO A 107 -49.24 -8.10 19.23
C PRO A 107 -50.13 -9.34 19.05
N ALA A 108 -50.43 -10.02 20.16
CA ALA A 108 -51.18 -11.27 20.20
C ALA A 108 -52.51 -11.16 19.43
N TYR A 109 -52.87 -12.23 18.71
CA TYR A 109 -54.10 -12.34 17.90
C TYR A 109 -54.23 -11.31 16.76
N SER A 110 -53.16 -10.64 16.35
CA SER A 110 -53.22 -9.66 15.25
C SER A 110 -53.34 -10.29 13.85
N GLY A 111 -52.91 -11.55 13.68
CA GLY A 111 -52.79 -12.22 12.40
C GLY A 111 -51.71 -11.62 11.48
N ASN A 112 -50.84 -10.76 12.00
CA ASN A 112 -49.93 -9.93 11.20
C ASN A 112 -48.47 -10.31 11.42
N TYR A 113 -47.67 -10.17 10.36
CA TYR A 113 -46.23 -10.29 10.40
C TYR A 113 -45.58 -9.20 11.26
N ASN A 114 -44.57 -9.60 12.02
CA ASN A 114 -43.66 -8.70 12.70
C ASN A 114 -42.24 -9.30 12.73
N ASN A 115 -41.26 -8.45 13.03
CA ASN A 115 -39.91 -8.87 13.34
C ASN A 115 -39.32 -7.99 14.45
N ARG A 116 -38.45 -8.56 15.28
CA ARG A 116 -37.78 -7.81 16.35
C ARG A 116 -36.54 -8.53 16.85
N TRP A 117 -35.66 -7.76 17.49
CA TRP A 117 -34.56 -8.32 18.26
C TRP A 117 -35.03 -8.67 19.67
N ILE A 118 -34.61 -9.83 20.16
CA ILE A 118 -34.80 -10.29 21.54
C ILE A 118 -33.46 -10.70 22.14
N ASN A 119 -33.37 -10.69 23.47
CA ASN A 119 -32.26 -11.37 24.16
C ASN A 119 -32.35 -12.87 23.92
N ALA A 120 -31.23 -13.55 23.66
CA ALA A 120 -31.20 -14.99 23.41
C ALA A 120 -31.77 -15.81 24.59
N GLY A 121 -31.62 -15.32 25.82
CA GLY A 121 -32.18 -15.96 27.01
C GLY A 121 -33.67 -15.70 27.26
N ALA A 122 -34.35 -14.91 26.42
CA ALA A 122 -35.74 -14.51 26.65
C ALA A 122 -36.77 -15.59 26.27
N VAL A 123 -36.35 -16.69 25.65
CA VAL A 123 -37.18 -17.83 25.22
C VAL A 123 -37.04 -19.01 26.17
N ASP A 124 -37.99 -19.94 26.16
CA ASP A 124 -37.90 -21.20 26.89
C ASP A 124 -36.93 -22.19 26.20
N GLY A 125 -36.83 -22.15 24.87
CA GLY A 125 -35.79 -22.87 24.14
C GLY A 125 -35.77 -22.53 22.65
N TYR A 126 -34.78 -23.06 21.95
CA TYR A 126 -34.65 -23.07 20.49
C TYR A 126 -34.82 -24.50 19.99
N ILE A 127 -35.70 -24.68 19.00
CA ILE A 127 -35.99 -25.99 18.41
C ILE A 127 -35.23 -26.12 17.09
N HIS A 128 -34.43 -27.18 16.97
CA HIS A 128 -33.52 -27.42 15.85
C HIS A 128 -34.05 -28.52 14.93
N PHE A 129 -34.91 -28.14 13.98
CA PHE A 129 -35.49 -29.07 13.00
C PHE A 129 -34.54 -29.37 11.83
N LYS A 130 -34.04 -28.31 11.19
CA LYS A 130 -33.11 -28.34 10.05
C LYS A 130 -32.54 -26.94 9.86
N ASP A 131 -31.70 -26.52 10.79
CA ASP A 131 -31.18 -25.16 10.80
C ASP A 131 -30.36 -24.86 9.53
N LEU A 132 -30.15 -23.57 9.29
CA LEU A 132 -29.33 -23.11 8.18
C LEU A 132 -27.85 -23.10 8.60
N PRO A 133 -26.93 -23.42 7.67
CA PRO A 133 -25.51 -23.30 7.94
C PRO A 133 -25.19 -21.87 8.35
N ASN A 134 -24.45 -21.73 9.45
CA ASN A 134 -24.07 -20.45 10.04
C ASN A 134 -23.50 -19.55 8.94
N VAL A 135 -24.12 -18.39 8.67
CA VAL A 135 -23.56 -17.42 7.71
C VAL A 135 -22.20 -17.01 8.28
N PRO A 136 -21.09 -17.24 7.55
CA PRO A 136 -19.76 -16.96 8.09
C PRO A 136 -19.73 -15.52 8.59
N GLU A 137 -19.23 -15.35 9.82
CA GLU A 137 -18.95 -14.03 10.39
C GLU A 137 -18.23 -13.17 9.35
N ALA A 138 -18.71 -11.94 9.14
CA ALA A 138 -18.13 -11.05 8.14
C ALA A 138 -16.61 -11.00 8.35
N PRO A 139 -15.79 -11.18 7.31
CA PRO A 139 -14.35 -11.28 7.48
C PRO A 139 -13.84 -10.03 8.17
N LYS A 140 -13.20 -10.22 9.34
CA LYS A 140 -12.55 -9.14 10.07
C LYS A 140 -11.63 -8.39 9.11
N LEU A 141 -11.84 -7.09 8.95
CA LEU A 141 -11.03 -6.27 8.05
C LEU A 141 -9.78 -5.74 8.80
N PRO A 142 -8.63 -5.58 8.13
CA PRO A 142 -7.48 -4.93 8.71
C PRO A 142 -7.78 -3.45 8.97
N PRO A 143 -7.33 -2.87 10.10
CA PRO A 143 -7.37 -1.43 10.29
C PRO A 143 -6.43 -0.74 9.29
N LYS A 144 -6.75 0.48 8.89
CA LYS A 144 -5.80 1.31 8.13
C LYS A 144 -4.58 1.62 9.00
N ASN A 145 -3.38 1.55 8.42
CA ASN A 145 -2.15 1.98 9.07
C ASN A 145 -2.20 3.48 9.43
N PRO A 146 -1.40 3.96 10.38
CA PRO A 146 -1.35 5.39 10.70
C PRO A 146 -1.05 6.25 9.48
N ALA A 147 -1.71 7.40 9.35
CA ALA A 147 -1.50 8.32 8.24
C ALA A 147 -0.12 8.97 8.32
N GLN A 148 0.63 8.94 7.22
CA GLN A 148 1.92 9.62 7.10
C GLN A 148 1.88 10.59 5.91
N ALA A 149 2.31 11.83 6.12
CA ALA A 149 2.43 12.79 5.02
C ALA A 149 3.48 12.32 4.00
N ILE A 150 3.24 12.64 2.73
CA ILE A 150 4.22 12.41 1.66
C ILE A 150 5.44 13.29 1.90
N SER A 151 6.63 12.68 1.95
CA SER A 151 7.90 13.39 2.17
C SER A 151 8.95 13.04 1.10
N LYS A 152 10.14 13.66 1.17
CA LYS A 152 11.30 13.27 0.35
C LYS A 152 11.59 11.77 0.53
N GLY A 153 11.96 11.08 -0.54
CA GLY A 153 12.21 9.63 -0.55
C GLY A 153 11.19 8.85 -1.38
N ILE A 154 10.97 7.58 -1.04
CA ILE A 154 9.95 6.72 -1.66
C ILE A 154 8.74 6.58 -0.73
N ASN A 155 7.57 6.91 -1.26
CA ASN A 155 6.29 6.81 -0.55
C ASN A 155 5.37 5.88 -1.34
N TYR A 156 4.51 5.13 -0.68
CA TYR A 156 3.64 4.18 -1.36
C TYR A 156 2.40 3.78 -0.57
N GLU A 157 1.40 3.34 -1.32
CA GLU A 157 0.10 2.89 -0.84
C GLU A 157 -0.34 1.66 -1.63
N THR A 158 -1.20 0.86 -1.01
CA THR A 158 -1.85 -0.30 -1.61
C THR A 158 -3.37 -0.17 -1.44
N HIS A 159 -4.12 -0.56 -2.47
CA HIS A 159 -5.55 -0.73 -2.41
C HIS A 159 -5.85 -2.18 -2.02
N VAL A 160 -6.33 -2.41 -0.80
CA VAL A 160 -6.65 -3.74 -0.29
C VAL A 160 -8.13 -4.02 -0.52
N SER A 161 -8.44 -5.19 -1.08
CA SER A 161 -9.82 -5.59 -1.37
C SER A 161 -10.72 -5.49 -0.13
N LYS A 162 -11.96 -5.00 -0.31
CA LYS A 162 -12.96 -4.72 0.75
C LYS A 162 -12.58 -3.62 1.77
N VAL A 163 -11.37 -3.07 1.71
CA VAL A 163 -10.90 -2.01 2.62
C VAL A 163 -10.71 -0.68 1.89
N GLY A 164 -10.20 -0.74 0.65
CA GLY A 164 -9.82 0.42 -0.14
C GLY A 164 -8.34 0.77 0.01
N TRP A 165 -7.99 2.03 -0.28
CA TRP A 165 -6.63 2.53 -0.11
C TRP A 165 -6.22 2.55 1.37
N MET A 166 -5.13 1.86 1.66
CA MET A 166 -4.37 2.00 2.90
C MET A 166 -3.72 3.38 2.95
N ASN A 167 -3.41 3.88 4.15
CA ASN A 167 -2.80 5.19 4.27
C ASN A 167 -1.35 5.17 3.75
N ASN A 168 -0.85 6.32 3.29
CA ASN A 168 0.53 6.45 2.82
C ASN A 168 1.56 5.98 3.87
N VAL A 169 2.57 5.25 3.37
CA VAL A 169 3.76 4.88 4.13
C VAL A 169 5.02 5.25 3.34
N LYS A 170 6.18 5.19 4.00
CA LYS A 170 7.48 5.48 3.40
C LYS A 170 8.54 4.47 3.81
N ASP A 171 9.60 4.38 3.01
CA ASP A 171 10.89 3.72 3.28
C ASP A 171 10.86 2.56 4.31
N GLY A 172 10.53 1.36 3.82
CA GLY A 172 10.63 0.10 4.54
C GLY A 172 9.38 -0.27 5.36
N ALA A 173 8.45 0.66 5.56
CA ALA A 173 7.20 0.41 6.26
C ALA A 173 6.24 -0.51 5.47
N LEU A 174 5.36 -1.22 6.16
CA LEU A 174 4.40 -2.11 5.51
C LEU A 174 3.25 -1.32 4.90
N SER A 175 2.92 -1.57 3.62
CA SER A 175 1.64 -1.18 3.02
C SER A 175 0.86 -2.44 2.62
N GLY A 176 -0.42 -2.51 3.00
CA GLY A 176 -1.28 -3.67 2.80
C GLY A 176 -1.65 -4.33 4.12
N SER A 177 -1.90 -5.63 4.11
CA SER A 177 -2.21 -6.39 5.32
C SER A 177 -1.63 -7.80 5.28
N THR A 178 -1.32 -8.35 6.44
CA THR A 178 -0.87 -9.75 6.59
C THR A 178 -1.81 -10.46 7.56
N GLY A 179 -2.15 -11.73 7.29
CA GLY A 179 -3.04 -12.53 8.14
C GLY A 179 -4.55 -12.38 7.87
N TYR A 180 -4.96 -11.42 7.05
CA TYR A 180 -6.37 -11.16 6.72
C TYR A 180 -6.84 -11.86 5.44
N LYS A 181 -5.92 -12.48 4.68
CA LYS A 181 -6.20 -13.16 3.40
C LYS A 181 -6.87 -12.25 2.35
N LEU A 182 -6.67 -10.93 2.45
CA LEU A 182 -7.19 -9.96 1.49
C LEU A 182 -6.14 -9.60 0.44
N PRO A 183 -6.46 -9.66 -0.86
CA PRO A 183 -5.54 -9.29 -1.92
C PRO A 183 -5.37 -7.77 -2.02
N VAL A 184 -4.17 -7.36 -2.42
CA VAL A 184 -3.90 -6.04 -2.99
C VAL A 184 -4.42 -6.04 -4.44
N GLU A 185 -5.20 -5.03 -4.80
CA GLU A 185 -5.80 -4.88 -6.14
C GLU A 185 -5.07 -3.80 -6.96
N ALA A 186 -4.51 -2.79 -6.29
CA ALA A 186 -3.73 -1.74 -6.93
C ALA A 186 -2.66 -1.14 -6.01
N ILE A 187 -1.70 -0.46 -6.61
CA ILE A 187 -0.53 0.11 -5.95
C ILE A 187 -0.27 1.50 -6.51
N ARG A 188 0.10 2.43 -5.62
CA ARG A 188 0.52 3.78 -5.97
C ARG A 188 1.86 4.07 -5.28
N ILE A 189 2.85 4.51 -6.05
CA ILE A 189 4.19 4.82 -5.56
C ILE A 189 4.54 6.24 -5.97
N ILE A 190 4.99 7.04 -5.01
CA ILE A 190 5.39 8.44 -5.21
C ILE A 190 6.86 8.59 -4.85
N GLY A 191 7.68 8.81 -5.87
CA GLY A 191 9.09 9.19 -5.72
C GLY A 191 9.23 10.71 -5.60
N ARG A 192 9.60 11.21 -4.42
CA ARG A 192 9.97 12.62 -4.19
C ARG A 192 11.49 12.72 -4.16
N LEU A 193 12.10 12.62 -5.34
CA LEU A 193 13.55 12.53 -5.55
C LEU A 193 14.05 13.80 -6.23
N SER A 194 15.24 14.27 -5.85
CA SER A 194 15.72 15.59 -6.27
C SER A 194 16.05 15.70 -7.77
N ASN A 195 16.42 14.60 -8.45
CA ASN A 195 16.72 14.57 -9.90
C ASN A 195 16.35 13.22 -10.52
N GLY A 196 15.21 12.66 -10.13
CA GLY A 196 14.77 11.36 -10.64
C GLY A 196 13.32 11.09 -10.31
N SER A 197 12.84 9.93 -10.76
CA SER A 197 11.48 9.49 -10.48
C SER A 197 11.44 7.98 -10.28
N VAL A 198 10.23 7.44 -10.19
CA VAL A 198 9.96 6.01 -10.14
C VAL A 198 9.01 5.65 -11.26
N GLU A 199 9.28 4.51 -11.90
CA GLU A 199 8.37 3.82 -12.79
C GLU A 199 8.06 2.44 -12.22
N TYR A 200 6.83 1.99 -12.36
CA TYR A 200 6.42 0.69 -11.85
C TYR A 200 5.26 0.12 -12.65
N ARG A 201 5.05 -1.18 -12.53
CA ARG A 201 3.89 -1.89 -13.08
C ARG A 201 3.50 -3.05 -12.19
N ALA A 202 2.24 -3.47 -12.34
CA ALA A 202 1.68 -4.61 -11.66
C ALA A 202 1.33 -5.73 -12.65
N HIS A 203 1.53 -6.97 -12.23
CA HIS A 203 0.95 -8.15 -12.87
C HIS A 203 -0.39 -8.44 -12.20
N VAL A 204 -1.49 -8.28 -12.93
CA VAL A 204 -2.84 -8.46 -12.38
C VAL A 204 -3.40 -9.80 -12.84
N SER A 205 -4.03 -10.53 -11.92
CA SER A 205 -4.67 -11.80 -12.20
C SER A 205 -5.65 -11.67 -13.38
N THR A 206 -5.62 -12.64 -14.32
CA THR A 206 -6.38 -12.67 -15.59
C THR A 206 -6.08 -11.57 -16.61
N ILE A 207 -5.22 -10.60 -16.29
CA ILE A 207 -4.82 -9.50 -17.21
C ILE A 207 -3.36 -9.64 -17.62
N GLY A 208 -2.48 -10.04 -16.69
CA GLY A 208 -1.04 -10.08 -16.90
C GLY A 208 -0.35 -8.77 -16.53
N TRP A 209 0.84 -8.53 -17.09
CA TRP A 209 1.59 -7.29 -16.88
C TRP A 209 0.89 -6.11 -17.54
N MET A 210 0.48 -5.15 -16.71
CA MET A 210 -0.03 -3.86 -17.17
C MET A 210 1.13 -2.94 -17.62
N PRO A 211 0.85 -1.87 -18.37
CA PRO A 211 1.86 -0.89 -18.76
C PRO A 211 2.60 -0.27 -17.56
N TRP A 212 3.82 0.19 -17.81
CA TRP A 212 4.57 0.99 -16.84
C TRP A 212 3.87 2.32 -16.58
N VAL A 213 3.68 2.65 -15.32
CA VAL A 213 3.12 3.93 -14.86
C VAL A 213 4.19 4.74 -14.14
N LYS A 214 3.98 6.06 -14.09
CA LYS A 214 4.89 7.01 -13.45
C LYS A 214 4.47 7.29 -12.01
N SER A 215 5.38 7.90 -11.25
CA SER A 215 5.15 8.41 -9.89
C SER A 215 3.75 9.00 -9.68
N GLY A 216 3.01 8.47 -8.70
CA GLY A 216 1.67 8.91 -8.30
C GLY A 216 0.50 8.31 -9.08
N GLN A 217 0.75 7.60 -10.18
CA GLN A 217 -0.31 6.93 -10.94
C GLN A 217 -0.71 5.59 -10.31
N VAL A 218 -1.83 5.01 -10.72
CA VAL A 218 -2.29 3.73 -10.18
C VAL A 218 -1.82 2.59 -11.08
N ALA A 219 -1.15 1.58 -10.50
CA ALA A 219 -0.86 0.31 -11.16
C ALA A 219 -1.77 -0.78 -10.57
N GLY A 220 -2.59 -1.41 -11.40
CA GLY A 220 -3.56 -2.42 -10.98
C GLY A 220 -5.01 -2.00 -11.27
N THR A 221 -5.95 -2.57 -10.51
CA THR A 221 -7.38 -2.26 -10.60
C THR A 221 -7.94 -1.93 -9.22
N THR A 222 -8.99 -1.12 -9.13
CA THR A 222 -9.65 -0.81 -7.84
C THR A 222 -11.10 -1.27 -7.90
N GLY A 223 -11.53 -2.10 -6.95
CA GLY A 223 -12.94 -2.51 -6.83
C GLY A 223 -13.42 -3.51 -7.89
N GLN A 224 -12.52 -4.03 -8.72
CA GLN A 224 -12.84 -5.02 -9.76
C GLN A 224 -12.62 -6.47 -9.29
N SER A 225 -12.26 -6.68 -8.02
CA SER A 225 -11.93 -8.00 -7.46
C SER A 225 -10.80 -8.74 -8.21
N LYS A 226 -9.90 -8.00 -8.88
CA LYS A 226 -8.72 -8.57 -9.55
C LYS A 226 -7.46 -8.28 -8.74
N ALA A 227 -6.83 -9.34 -8.26
CA ALA A 227 -5.64 -9.25 -7.42
C ALA A 227 -4.38 -8.93 -8.24
N VAL A 228 -3.50 -8.11 -7.67
CA VAL A 228 -2.10 -8.02 -8.09
C VAL A 228 -1.37 -9.27 -7.61
N GLU A 229 -0.64 -9.94 -8.50
CA GLU A 229 0.16 -11.14 -8.19
C GLU A 229 1.66 -10.81 -8.07
N ALA A 230 2.13 -9.78 -8.77
CA ALA A 230 3.51 -9.33 -8.72
C ALA A 230 3.67 -7.84 -9.07
N ILE A 231 4.82 -7.28 -8.71
CA ILE A 231 5.23 -5.91 -9.03
C ILE A 231 6.64 -5.87 -9.61
N GLN A 232 6.86 -4.87 -10.46
CA GLN A 232 8.19 -4.39 -10.82
C GLN A 232 8.23 -2.88 -10.62
N ALA A 233 9.28 -2.38 -10.00
CA ALA A 233 9.51 -0.97 -9.78
C ALA A 233 11.00 -0.63 -10.00
N ARG A 234 11.27 0.52 -10.62
CA ARG A 234 12.64 0.99 -10.89
C ARG A 234 12.72 2.51 -10.77
N LEU A 235 13.91 3.01 -10.42
CA LEU A 235 14.21 4.43 -10.49
C LEU A 235 14.47 4.89 -11.92
N THR A 236 14.27 6.18 -12.16
CA THR A 236 14.60 6.86 -13.42
C THR A 236 15.32 8.17 -13.15
N GLY A 237 15.95 8.75 -14.17
CA GLY A 237 16.78 9.95 -14.04
C GLY A 237 18.07 9.69 -13.26
N ASP A 238 18.68 10.73 -12.70
CA ASP A 238 19.96 10.65 -11.99
C ASP A 238 19.88 9.80 -10.72
N ALA A 239 18.69 9.60 -10.15
CA ALA A 239 18.51 8.80 -8.95
C ALA A 239 19.05 7.36 -9.10
N VAL A 240 19.06 6.81 -10.33
CA VAL A 240 19.59 5.46 -10.62
C VAL A 240 21.09 5.35 -10.30
N ASN A 241 21.84 6.44 -10.38
CA ASN A 241 23.28 6.44 -10.12
C ASN A 241 23.59 6.39 -8.63
N TYR A 242 22.64 6.78 -7.78
CA TYR A 242 22.90 6.98 -6.36
C TYR A 242 22.09 6.08 -5.44
N TYR A 243 21.04 5.44 -5.94
CA TYR A 243 20.20 4.54 -5.14
C TYR A 243 19.84 3.28 -5.93
N ASN A 244 19.68 2.18 -5.21
CA ASN A 244 18.83 1.06 -5.61
C ASN A 244 17.45 1.26 -5.00
N LEU A 245 16.40 0.90 -5.72
CA LEU A 245 15.07 0.72 -5.15
C LEU A 245 14.89 -0.74 -4.77
N GLU A 246 14.94 -1.04 -3.47
CA GLU A 246 14.69 -2.39 -2.95
C GLU A 246 13.24 -2.55 -2.53
N TYR A 247 12.64 -3.68 -2.87
CA TYR A 247 11.27 -4.01 -2.49
C TYR A 247 11.05 -5.50 -2.34
N GLN A 248 10.07 -5.86 -1.52
CA GLN A 248 9.62 -7.23 -1.35
C GLN A 248 8.10 -7.27 -1.24
N ALA A 249 7.54 -8.42 -1.56
CA ALA A 249 6.11 -8.66 -1.53
C ALA A 249 5.77 -9.81 -0.57
N HIS A 250 4.67 -9.64 0.17
CA HIS A 250 4.03 -10.71 0.91
C HIS A 250 2.98 -11.35 0.01
N VAL A 251 3.17 -12.62 -0.34
CA VAL A 251 2.31 -13.38 -1.24
C VAL A 251 1.42 -14.31 -0.42
N ALA A 252 0.16 -14.46 -0.82
CA ALA A 252 -0.77 -15.41 -0.21
C ALA A 252 -0.13 -16.81 -0.14
N GLU A 253 -0.25 -17.46 1.02
CA GLU A 253 0.32 -18.79 1.36
C GLU A 253 1.85 -18.87 1.43
N ASN A 254 2.58 -18.03 0.70
CA ASN A 254 4.05 -18.06 0.68
C ASN A 254 4.67 -17.13 1.73
N GLY A 255 3.93 -16.14 2.23
CA GLY A 255 4.46 -15.14 3.15
C GLY A 255 5.37 -14.12 2.45
N TRP A 256 6.34 -13.57 3.20
CA TRP A 256 7.31 -12.63 2.65
C TRP A 256 8.34 -13.35 1.76
N LEU A 257 8.43 -12.90 0.51
CA LEU A 257 9.50 -13.30 -0.39
C LEU A 257 10.74 -12.42 -0.18
N SER A 258 11.89 -12.86 -0.70
CA SER A 258 13.15 -12.11 -0.66
C SER A 258 13.03 -10.72 -1.29
N TRP A 259 13.83 -9.78 -0.79
CA TRP A 259 14.02 -8.47 -1.41
C TRP A 259 14.57 -8.62 -2.83
N VAL A 260 13.97 -7.88 -3.74
CA VAL A 260 14.46 -7.67 -5.11
C VAL A 260 14.72 -6.18 -5.31
N LYS A 261 15.33 -5.82 -6.44
CA LYS A 261 15.61 -4.41 -6.73
C LYS A 261 15.50 -4.06 -8.21
N ASP A 262 15.31 -2.77 -8.48
CA ASP A 262 15.54 -2.14 -9.78
C ASP A 262 14.97 -2.91 -10.99
N GLY A 263 13.64 -3.05 -11.02
CA GLY A 263 12.89 -3.68 -12.11
C GLY A 263 12.75 -5.21 -12.03
N GLN A 264 13.40 -5.86 -11.06
CA GLN A 264 13.20 -7.29 -10.79
C GLN A 264 11.78 -7.59 -10.27
N THR A 265 11.28 -8.80 -10.52
CA THR A 265 9.91 -9.16 -10.11
C THR A 265 9.83 -9.48 -8.62
N ALA A 266 8.97 -8.79 -7.86
CA ALA A 266 8.54 -9.21 -6.53
C ALA A 266 7.12 -9.79 -6.58
N GLY A 267 6.95 -11.03 -6.14
CA GLY A 267 5.67 -11.75 -6.19
C GLY A 267 5.72 -12.98 -7.09
N THR A 268 4.57 -13.41 -7.59
CA THR A 268 4.44 -14.55 -8.50
C THR A 268 3.65 -14.16 -9.74
N THR A 269 3.86 -14.84 -10.87
CA THR A 269 3.06 -14.62 -12.08
C THR A 269 2.39 -15.93 -12.48
N GLY A 270 1.05 -15.91 -12.65
CA GLY A 270 0.30 -17.07 -13.16
C GLY A 270 0.06 -18.19 -12.15
N GLN A 271 0.50 -18.05 -10.90
CA GLN A 271 0.28 -19.03 -9.84
C GLN A 271 -1.06 -18.86 -9.11
N LYS A 272 -1.87 -17.86 -9.50
CA LYS A 272 -3.13 -17.48 -8.83
C LYS A 272 -2.94 -17.12 -7.35
N LYS A 273 -1.75 -16.65 -6.98
CA LYS A 273 -1.40 -16.19 -5.64
C LYS A 273 -1.29 -14.67 -5.61
N SER A 274 -2.12 -14.03 -4.79
CA SER A 274 -2.19 -12.58 -4.68
C SER A 274 -1.12 -12.01 -3.76
N LEU A 275 -0.68 -10.79 -4.05
CA LEU A 275 0.00 -9.96 -3.07
C LEU A 275 -0.99 -9.56 -1.97
N GLN A 276 -0.53 -9.52 -0.72
CA GLN A 276 -1.31 -9.05 0.43
C GLN A 276 -0.68 -7.79 1.06
N ALA A 277 0.64 -7.64 0.94
CA ALA A 277 1.38 -6.47 1.39
C ALA A 277 2.69 -6.29 0.63
N ILE A 278 3.25 -5.07 0.68
CA ILE A 278 4.58 -4.73 0.14
C ILE A 278 5.39 -3.91 1.15
N LYS A 279 6.72 -3.97 1.01
CA LYS A 279 7.68 -3.04 1.62
C LYS A 279 8.63 -2.55 0.54
N MET A 280 9.04 -1.29 0.61
CA MET A 280 9.91 -0.67 -0.38
C MET A 280 10.78 0.41 0.27
N LYS A 281 12.07 0.46 -0.07
CA LYS A 281 13.04 1.42 0.50
C LYS A 281 14.08 1.82 -0.54
N LEU A 282 14.61 3.03 -0.39
CA LEU A 282 15.81 3.44 -1.11
C LEU A 282 17.06 2.99 -0.37
N VAL A 283 17.98 2.34 -1.09
CA VAL A 283 19.29 1.96 -0.57
C VAL A 283 20.36 2.72 -1.32
N ARG A 284 21.17 3.49 -0.59
CA ARG A 284 22.21 4.34 -1.17
C ARG A 284 23.33 3.48 -1.77
N LYS A 285 23.77 3.83 -2.99
CA LYS A 285 24.93 3.25 -3.67
C LYS A 285 26.23 3.93 -3.23
N PRO A 286 27.36 3.20 -3.21
CA PRO A 286 28.67 3.84 -3.18
C PRO A 286 28.86 4.76 -4.38
N ILE A 287 29.45 5.95 -4.17
CA ILE A 287 29.78 6.86 -5.27
C ILE A 287 31.17 6.47 -5.79
N VAL A 288 31.21 5.87 -6.98
CA VAL A 288 32.45 5.48 -7.64
C VAL A 288 32.64 6.34 -8.89
N GLN A 289 33.76 7.08 -8.95
CA GLN A 289 34.14 7.94 -10.07
C GLN A 289 35.64 7.88 -10.29
N GLY A 290 36.05 7.89 -11.56
CA GLY A 290 37.45 8.10 -11.94
C GLY A 290 38.44 7.02 -11.48
N THR A 291 39.72 7.39 -11.49
CA THR A 291 40.86 6.55 -11.08
C THR A 291 41.49 7.06 -9.78
N SER A 292 42.29 6.23 -9.11
CA SER A 292 42.97 6.65 -7.87
C SER A 292 44.15 7.61 -8.09
N LYS A 293 44.68 7.69 -9.32
CA LYS A 293 45.80 8.56 -9.72
C LYS A 293 45.42 9.42 -10.94
N PRO A 294 45.97 10.64 -11.08
CA PRO A 294 45.75 11.47 -12.26
C PRO A 294 46.45 10.86 -13.49
N VAL A 295 45.93 11.16 -14.68
CA VAL A 295 46.58 10.77 -15.94
C VAL A 295 47.88 11.54 -16.15
N ALA A 296 48.87 10.91 -16.77
CA ALA A 296 50.18 11.51 -17.01
C ALA A 296 50.18 12.58 -18.12
N LYS A 297 49.24 12.49 -19.06
CA LYS A 297 49.04 13.46 -20.15
C LYS A 297 47.58 13.87 -20.23
N GLY A 298 47.32 15.14 -20.52
CA GLY A 298 45.99 15.73 -20.59
C GLY A 298 45.41 16.11 -19.22
N LEU A 299 44.09 16.28 -19.19
CA LEU A 299 43.36 16.79 -18.04
C LEU A 299 42.92 15.65 -17.10
N ALA A 300 43.23 15.79 -15.81
CA ALA A 300 42.65 15.00 -14.72
C ALA A 300 42.18 15.91 -13.59
N TYR A 301 41.01 15.64 -13.02
CA TYR A 301 40.50 16.39 -11.88
C TYR A 301 39.59 15.55 -11.01
N ARG A 302 39.43 15.95 -9.76
CA ARG A 302 38.55 15.30 -8.79
C ARG A 302 37.99 16.30 -7.80
N MET A 303 37.04 15.85 -7.02
CA MET A 303 36.34 16.67 -6.03
C MET A 303 36.29 15.96 -4.69
N HIS A 304 36.47 16.73 -3.62
CA HIS A 304 36.24 16.30 -2.25
C HIS A 304 34.83 16.70 -1.82
N LEU A 305 34.01 15.73 -1.43
CA LEU A 305 32.64 15.94 -0.96
C LEU A 305 32.55 15.79 0.55
N ALA A 306 31.68 16.58 1.19
CA ALA A 306 31.55 16.63 2.64
C ALA A 306 31.22 15.29 3.31
N LYS A 307 30.52 14.39 2.61
CA LYS A 307 30.10 13.07 3.13
C LYS A 307 30.86 11.88 2.54
N GLU A 308 31.66 12.11 1.49
CA GLU A 308 32.31 11.03 0.73
C GLU A 308 33.84 11.10 0.74
N GLY A 309 34.40 12.24 1.14
CA GLY A 309 35.83 12.48 0.98
C GLY A 309 36.21 12.72 -0.49
N TRP A 310 37.45 12.38 -0.84
CA TRP A 310 37.94 12.48 -2.20
C TRP A 310 37.34 11.39 -3.09
N LEU A 311 36.70 11.83 -4.17
CA LEU A 311 36.38 10.95 -5.30
C LEU A 311 37.63 10.67 -6.16
N GLY A 312 37.55 9.76 -7.11
CA GLY A 312 38.66 9.50 -8.05
C GLY A 312 38.79 10.58 -9.12
N TYR A 313 39.92 10.55 -9.83
CA TYR A 313 40.25 11.45 -10.92
C TYR A 313 39.47 11.11 -12.18
N VAL A 314 38.67 12.04 -12.65
CA VAL A 314 37.97 11.99 -13.93
C VAL A 314 38.75 12.81 -14.96
N THR A 315 38.45 12.61 -16.24
CA THR A 315 39.16 13.26 -17.35
C THR A 315 38.26 14.25 -18.10
N ASN A 316 38.73 14.71 -19.25
CA ASN A 316 38.13 15.79 -20.04
C ASN A 316 36.59 15.66 -20.18
N ASN A 317 35.88 16.69 -19.75
CA ASN A 317 34.41 16.82 -19.79
C ASN A 317 33.59 15.79 -18.97
N GLN A 318 34.23 14.93 -18.19
CA GLN A 318 33.54 14.03 -17.25
C GLN A 318 33.05 14.79 -16.00
N MET A 319 32.13 14.23 -15.23
CA MET A 319 31.65 14.90 -14.01
C MET A 319 32.48 14.45 -12.81
N ALA A 320 32.98 15.41 -12.02
CA ALA A 320 33.47 15.18 -10.67
C ALA A 320 32.45 15.73 -9.66
N GLY A 321 32.08 14.94 -8.65
CA GLY A 321 31.08 15.32 -7.64
C GLY A 321 29.72 14.65 -7.86
N THR A 322 28.65 15.16 -7.27
CA THR A 322 27.31 14.56 -7.40
C THR A 322 26.23 15.58 -7.69
N THR A 323 25.23 15.18 -8.48
CA THR A 323 23.99 15.91 -8.70
C THR A 323 22.86 15.26 -7.88
N GLY A 324 21.96 16.05 -7.30
CA GLY A 324 20.72 15.53 -6.70
C GLY A 324 20.86 14.81 -5.34
N LEU A 325 22.06 14.71 -4.77
CA LEU A 325 22.25 14.14 -3.41
C LEU A 325 22.29 15.16 -2.29
N SER A 326 22.28 16.46 -2.62
CA SER A 326 22.43 17.54 -1.62
C SER A 326 23.72 17.37 -0.79
N ILE A 327 24.81 16.96 -1.45
CA ILE A 327 26.14 16.82 -0.83
C ILE A 327 27.02 17.95 -1.34
N GLU A 328 27.56 18.70 -0.40
CA GLU A 328 28.40 19.86 -0.70
C GLU A 328 29.81 19.44 -1.09
N GLY A 329 30.34 20.10 -2.11
CA GLY A 329 31.75 20.14 -2.40
C GLY A 329 32.51 20.98 -1.40
N GLN A 330 33.72 20.56 -1.09
CA GLN A 330 34.60 21.28 -0.17
C GLN A 330 35.92 21.67 -0.82
N CYS A 331 36.41 20.86 -1.78
CA CYS A 331 37.66 21.11 -2.48
C CYS A 331 37.65 20.47 -3.87
N ILE A 332 38.41 21.04 -4.81
CA ILE A 332 38.73 20.42 -6.10
C ILE A 332 40.25 20.31 -6.30
N GLU A 333 40.67 19.33 -7.07
CA GLU A 333 42.04 19.20 -7.57
C GLU A 333 42.02 19.09 -9.07
N VAL A 334 42.92 19.80 -9.75
CA VAL A 334 43.04 19.78 -11.22
C VAL A 334 44.52 19.62 -11.59
N TYR A 335 44.77 18.71 -12.52
CA TYR A 335 46.07 18.38 -13.07
C TYR A 335 46.01 18.52 -14.58
N VAL A 336 47.05 19.11 -15.17
CA VAL A 336 47.29 19.05 -16.62
C VAL A 336 48.67 18.45 -16.82
N ASP A 337 48.74 17.39 -17.62
CA ASP A 337 49.95 16.60 -17.87
C ASP A 337 50.60 16.09 -16.58
N GLY A 338 49.77 15.54 -15.68
CA GLY A 338 50.20 14.94 -14.42
C GLY A 338 50.71 15.93 -13.37
N LYS A 339 50.63 17.24 -13.63
CA LYS A 339 51.16 18.30 -12.75
C LYS A 339 50.07 19.23 -12.25
N LYS A 340 50.06 19.50 -10.95
CA LYS A 340 49.11 20.44 -10.31
C LYS A 340 49.53 21.89 -10.50
N GLU A 341 50.85 22.14 -10.56
CA GLU A 341 51.46 23.46 -10.72
C GLU A 341 51.16 24.10 -12.09
N ASN A 342 50.70 23.29 -13.04
CA ASN A 342 50.20 23.72 -14.35
C ASN A 342 48.84 24.42 -14.29
N VAL A 343 48.18 24.43 -13.12
CA VAL A 343 46.86 25.00 -12.93
C VAL A 343 46.85 25.92 -11.70
N LYS A 344 46.28 27.11 -11.85
CA LYS A 344 45.89 27.98 -10.71
C LYS A 344 44.42 27.77 -10.43
N ILE A 345 44.08 27.62 -9.15
CA ILE A 345 42.68 27.62 -8.70
C ILE A 345 42.56 28.66 -7.60
N ASP A 346 41.63 29.59 -7.73
CA ASP A 346 41.18 30.42 -6.61
C ASP A 346 39.79 29.93 -6.20
N ALA A 347 39.55 29.77 -4.89
CA ALA A 347 38.33 29.19 -4.37
C ALA A 347 37.62 30.16 -3.43
N HIS A 348 36.33 30.38 -3.66
CA HIS A 348 35.46 31.06 -2.71
C HIS A 348 34.85 30.03 -1.77
N VAL A 349 35.27 30.04 -0.51
CA VAL A 349 34.85 29.09 0.52
C VAL A 349 33.89 29.77 1.48
N ALA A 350 32.85 29.05 1.91
CA ALA A 350 31.91 29.52 2.91
C ALA A 350 32.66 30.12 4.11
N GLU A 351 32.20 31.29 4.59
CA GLU A 351 32.74 32.02 5.74
C GLU A 351 34.17 32.58 5.57
N LYS A 352 34.94 32.13 4.57
CA LYS A 352 36.32 32.58 4.32
C LYS A 352 36.44 33.53 3.14
N GLY A 353 35.48 33.53 2.22
CA GLY A 353 35.57 34.30 0.98
C GLY A 353 36.58 33.68 0.02
N TRP A 354 37.17 34.50 -0.84
CA TRP A 354 38.18 34.07 -1.81
C TRP A 354 39.51 33.75 -1.15
N ILE A 355 40.04 32.58 -1.46
CA ILE A 355 41.37 32.12 -1.07
C ILE A 355 42.12 31.81 -2.36
N GLU A 356 43.29 32.40 -2.52
CA GLU A 356 44.08 32.25 -3.74
C GLU A 356 44.90 30.96 -3.78
N ASN A 357 45.07 30.42 -4.98
CA ASN A 357 45.92 29.26 -5.29
C ASN A 357 45.60 28.01 -4.45
N VAL A 358 44.32 27.82 -4.11
CA VAL A 358 43.78 26.63 -3.45
C VAL A 358 42.46 26.21 -4.11
N GLY A 359 42.19 24.89 -4.13
CA GLY A 359 40.95 24.34 -4.68
C GLY A 359 39.75 24.35 -3.72
N GLY A 360 39.93 24.84 -2.49
CA GLY A 360 38.94 24.84 -1.42
C GLY A 360 39.56 24.44 -0.08
N THR A 361 38.79 23.76 0.78
CA THR A 361 39.26 23.26 2.08
C THR A 361 38.85 21.80 2.30
N VAL A 362 39.72 21.01 2.93
CA VAL A 362 39.41 19.64 3.34
C VAL A 362 39.37 19.57 4.87
N GLY A 363 38.40 18.84 5.43
CA GLY A 363 38.28 18.63 6.88
C GLY A 363 37.82 19.85 7.69
N LYS A 364 37.45 20.97 7.04
CA LYS A 364 36.97 22.18 7.71
C LYS A 364 35.44 22.31 7.75
N GLN A 365 34.73 21.38 7.12
CA GLN A 365 33.26 21.41 7.02
C GLN A 365 32.69 22.69 6.37
N LEU A 366 33.49 23.35 5.51
CA LEU A 366 33.07 24.53 4.76
C LEU A 366 32.84 24.19 3.30
N SER A 367 31.72 24.66 2.74
CA SER A 367 31.38 24.44 1.34
C SER A 367 32.18 25.33 0.40
N LEU A 368 32.57 24.76 -0.73
CA LEU A 368 33.09 25.46 -1.88
C LEU A 368 31.91 26.09 -2.64
N GLN A 369 31.91 27.41 -2.82
CA GLN A 369 30.77 28.14 -3.40
C GLN A 369 31.05 28.70 -4.80
N ALA A 370 32.30 29.07 -5.08
CA ALA A 370 32.75 29.46 -6.40
C ALA A 370 34.22 29.11 -6.64
N VAL A 371 34.63 29.02 -7.91
CA VAL A 371 36.02 28.78 -8.34
C VAL A 371 36.40 29.65 -9.52
N LYS A 372 37.68 29.97 -9.62
CA LYS A 372 38.35 30.48 -10.83
C LYS A 372 39.48 29.50 -11.16
N ILE A 373 39.57 29.06 -12.40
CA ILE A 373 40.58 28.08 -12.84
C ILE A 373 41.30 28.63 -14.06
N SER A 374 42.63 28.72 -14.00
CA SER A 374 43.45 29.17 -15.13
C SER A 374 44.70 28.30 -15.31
N LEU A 375 45.21 28.24 -16.54
CA LEU A 375 46.43 27.51 -16.87
C LEU A 375 47.68 28.33 -16.57
N LYS A 376 48.79 27.63 -16.35
CA LYS A 376 50.12 28.18 -16.08
C LYS A 376 51.19 27.46 -16.90
N ASN A 377 52.43 27.94 -16.78
CA ASN A 377 53.64 27.32 -17.34
C ASN A 377 53.64 27.23 -18.87
N GLY A 378 53.05 28.21 -19.54
CA GLY A 378 52.98 28.28 -21.00
C GLY A 378 51.85 27.45 -21.61
N LEU A 379 51.11 26.68 -20.82
CA LEU A 379 49.93 25.94 -21.29
C LEU A 379 48.80 26.88 -21.69
N GLU A 380 48.71 28.06 -21.07
CA GLU A 380 47.76 29.12 -21.43
C GLU A 380 47.97 29.65 -22.86
N LYS A 381 49.13 29.41 -23.49
CA LYS A 381 49.38 29.73 -24.90
C LYS A 381 48.90 28.65 -25.86
N GLN A 382 48.76 27.41 -25.37
CA GLN A 382 48.43 26.23 -26.17
C GLN A 382 46.96 25.82 -26.03
N TYR A 383 46.35 26.12 -24.87
CA TYR A 383 45.01 25.67 -24.53
C TYR A 383 44.17 26.77 -23.87
N ASN A 384 42.86 26.63 -23.99
CA ASN A 384 41.87 27.22 -23.09
C ASN A 384 41.42 26.17 -22.08
N ILE A 385 41.19 26.61 -20.83
CA ILE A 385 40.52 25.79 -19.81
C ILE A 385 39.10 26.31 -19.62
N SER A 386 38.11 25.47 -19.90
CA SER A 386 36.69 25.78 -19.85
C SER A 386 36.01 24.93 -18.78
N TYR A 387 35.17 25.50 -17.94
CA TYR A 387 34.55 24.78 -16.82
C TYR A 387 33.15 25.32 -16.50
N GLN A 388 32.31 24.43 -15.96
CA GLN A 388 31.01 24.77 -15.40
C GLN A 388 30.79 23.99 -14.11
N VAL A 389 29.99 24.55 -13.20
CA VAL A 389 29.70 23.97 -11.89
C VAL A 389 28.20 23.73 -11.72
N HIS A 390 27.84 22.66 -11.01
CA HIS A 390 26.48 22.43 -10.55
C HIS A 390 26.33 23.01 -9.14
N VAL A 391 25.53 24.07 -8.98
CA VAL A 391 25.29 24.74 -7.70
C VAL A 391 24.00 24.21 -7.08
N ALA A 392 24.02 24.02 -5.76
CA ALA A 392 22.84 23.65 -4.98
C ALA A 392 21.66 24.55 -5.34
N GLU A 393 20.48 23.95 -5.58
CA GLU A 393 19.22 24.64 -5.91
C GLU A 393 19.20 25.41 -7.25
N LYS A 394 20.34 25.55 -7.94
CA LYS A 394 20.44 26.23 -9.24
C LYS A 394 20.71 25.29 -10.41
N GLY A 395 21.26 24.11 -10.16
CA GLY A 395 21.66 23.19 -11.21
C GLY A 395 22.98 23.58 -11.86
N TRP A 396 23.19 23.12 -13.10
CA TRP A 396 24.37 23.47 -13.89
C TRP A 396 24.35 24.94 -14.30
N MET A 397 25.43 25.66 -13.99
CA MET A 397 25.67 27.03 -14.44
C MET A 397 26.31 27.03 -15.84
N ALA A 398 26.35 28.20 -16.48
CA ALA A 398 27.01 28.37 -17.78
C ALA A 398 28.51 28.03 -17.73
N TRP A 399 29.06 27.62 -18.87
CA TRP A 399 30.50 27.45 -19.05
C TRP A 399 31.20 28.81 -18.98
N VAL A 400 32.34 28.83 -18.29
CA VAL A 400 33.24 29.97 -18.21
C VAL A 400 34.67 29.49 -18.49
N GLU A 401 35.59 30.42 -18.78
CA GLU A 401 36.95 30.06 -19.19
C GLU A 401 38.02 30.88 -18.48
N ASN A 402 39.23 30.32 -18.40
CA ASN A 402 40.48 31.04 -18.17
C ASN A 402 40.44 32.04 -16.99
N GLY A 403 39.98 31.60 -15.82
CA GLY A 403 39.97 32.40 -14.58
C GLY A 403 38.68 33.18 -14.33
N ALA A 404 37.68 33.08 -15.20
CA ALA A 404 36.34 33.62 -14.94
C ALA A 404 35.64 32.90 -13.76
N VAL A 405 34.73 33.56 -13.07
CA VAL A 405 34.06 32.98 -11.89
C VAL A 405 33.00 31.95 -12.31
N ALA A 406 33.11 30.73 -11.78
CA ALA A 406 32.05 29.72 -11.84
C ALA A 406 31.50 29.47 -10.42
N GLY A 407 30.19 29.58 -10.21
CA GLY A 407 29.53 29.37 -8.92
C GLY A 407 28.82 30.61 -8.41
N THR A 408 28.64 30.71 -7.09
CA THR A 408 28.00 31.85 -6.44
C THR A 408 28.88 32.45 -5.35
N THR A 409 28.87 33.78 -5.26
CA THR A 409 29.45 34.53 -4.14
C THR A 409 28.32 35.20 -3.37
N GLY A 410 28.35 35.15 -2.03
CA GLY A 410 27.36 35.79 -1.15
C GLY A 410 26.00 35.09 -1.00
N GLN A 411 25.67 34.09 -1.82
CA GLN A 411 24.37 33.39 -1.78
C GLN A 411 24.34 32.16 -0.88
N LYS A 412 25.49 31.78 -0.30
CA LYS A 412 25.64 30.61 0.57
C LYS A 412 25.23 29.27 -0.06
N LEU A 413 25.31 29.15 -1.39
CA LEU A 413 25.01 27.92 -2.13
C LEU A 413 26.30 27.19 -2.51
N ALA A 414 26.38 25.91 -2.15
CA ALA A 414 27.53 25.07 -2.42
C ALA A 414 27.58 24.59 -3.88
N ILE A 415 28.78 24.48 -4.44
CA ILE A 415 29.06 23.65 -5.62
C ILE A 415 28.96 22.17 -5.21
N GLN A 416 28.24 21.37 -5.99
CA GLN A 416 28.01 19.93 -5.74
C GLN A 416 28.71 19.05 -6.78
N ALA A 417 28.94 19.58 -7.99
CA ALA A 417 29.69 18.90 -9.05
C ALA A 417 30.37 19.92 -9.99
N ILE A 418 31.37 19.47 -10.76
CA ILE A 418 32.08 20.27 -11.75
C ILE A 418 32.37 19.44 -13.01
N LYS A 419 32.40 20.10 -14.17
CA LYS A 419 32.97 19.58 -15.43
C LYS A 419 34.03 20.56 -15.92
N ILE A 420 35.17 20.05 -16.36
CA ILE A 420 36.31 20.82 -16.86
C ILE A 420 36.73 20.26 -18.22
N LYS A 421 37.05 21.15 -19.15
CA LYS A 421 37.56 20.88 -20.49
C LYS A 421 38.90 21.57 -20.69
N LEU A 422 39.82 20.87 -21.35
CA LEU A 422 41.02 21.44 -21.93
C LEU A 422 40.83 21.46 -23.46
N ILE A 423 40.92 22.64 -24.06
CA ILE A 423 40.59 22.88 -25.47
C ILE A 423 41.83 23.47 -26.14
N ALA A 424 42.33 22.84 -27.21
CA ALA A 424 43.47 23.37 -27.96
C ALA A 424 43.10 24.70 -28.66
N LYS A 425 44.07 25.60 -28.76
CA LYS A 425 43.92 26.88 -29.47
C LYS A 425 44.17 26.77 -30.96
#